data_AF-A0AAW7HY60-F1
#
_entry.id   AF-A0AAW7HY60-F1
#
_cell.length_a   1.000
_cell.length_b   1.000
_cell.length_c   1.000
_cell.angle_alpha   90.00
_cell.angle_beta   90.00
_cell.angle_gamma   90.00
#
_symmetry.space_group_name_H-M   'P 1'
#
loop_
_entity.id
_entity.type
_entity.pdbx_description
1 polymer ?
#
loop_
_entity_poly.entity_id
_entity_poly.type
_entity_poly.pdbx_seq_one_letter_code
_entity_poly.pdbx_strand_id
1 'polypeptide(L)' 'MNDQRCACTHCSCTVDANALQRDGKAYCCEACASGHRKGEPCRMQDCHCGEKPGESAVDNALDETFPASDPISP' A
#
# COMPACT_ATOMS: atom_id res chain seq x y z
N MET A 1 13.87 -0.53 -25.38
CA MET A 1 13.37 0.56 -24.53
C MET A 1 13.78 0.25 -23.10
N ASN A 2 14.32 1.21 -22.35
CA ASN A 2 14.76 1.01 -20.97
C ASN A 2 13.62 1.45 -20.05
N ASP A 3 12.59 0.61 -19.96
CA ASP A 3 11.46 0.79 -19.06
C ASP A 3 11.95 0.55 -17.62
N GLN A 4 12.45 1.60 -16.98
CA GLN A 4 12.77 1.54 -15.55
C GLN A 4 11.47 1.48 -14.77
N ARG A 5 11.48 0.82 -13.61
CA ARG A 5 10.30 0.67 -12.76
C ARG A 5 10.41 1.58 -11.56
N CYS A 6 9.28 2.11 -11.10
CA CYS A 6 9.23 2.93 -9.91
C CYS A 6 9.84 2.17 -8.72
N ALA A 7 10.68 2.83 -7.92
CA ALA A 7 11.34 2.24 -6.77
C ALA A 7 10.42 2.01 -5.55
N CYS A 8 9.14 2.39 -5.66
CA CYS A 8 8.16 2.15 -4.60
C CYS A 8 7.69 0.69 -4.62
N THR A 9 7.80 -0.01 -3.49
CA THR A 9 7.50 -1.45 -3.35
C THR A 9 6.05 -1.81 -3.73
N HIS A 10 5.11 -0.89 -3.48
CA HIS A 10 3.70 -1.09 -3.78
C HIS A 10 3.27 -0.48 -5.13
N CYS A 11 4.24 0.00 -5.93
CA CYS A 11 3.97 0.68 -7.19
C CYS A 11 4.53 -0.11 -8.37
N SER A 12 3.65 -0.49 -9.30
CA SER A 12 4.04 -1.18 -10.53
C SER A 12 4.21 -0.25 -11.74
N CYS A 13 4.24 1.07 -11.52
CA CYS A 13 4.37 2.04 -12.61
C CYS A 13 5.72 1.92 -13.32
N THR A 14 5.68 1.79 -14.64
CA THR A 14 6.82 2.02 -15.52
C THR A 14 7.19 3.51 -15.50
N VAL A 15 8.48 3.82 -15.54
CA VAL A 15 9.02 5.18 -15.54
C VAL A 15 10.09 5.29 -16.62
N ASP A 16 10.05 6.40 -17.34
CA ASP A 16 10.94 6.69 -18.46
C ASP A 16 12.06 7.63 -18.04
N ALA A 17 12.76 8.24 -19.01
CA ALA A 17 13.77 9.27 -18.75
C ALA A 17 13.27 10.48 -17.94
N ASN A 18 11.95 10.66 -17.83
CA ASN A 18 11.31 11.69 -16.99
C ASN A 18 11.05 11.23 -15.55
N ALA A 19 11.60 10.07 -15.14
CA ALA A 19 11.49 9.59 -13.77
C ALA A 19 12.16 10.55 -12.79
N LEU A 20 11.52 10.75 -11.65
CA LEU A 20 12.02 11.60 -10.59
C LEU A 20 13.08 10.83 -9.80
N GLN A 21 14.35 11.21 -9.92
CA GLN A 21 15.44 10.57 -9.19
C GLN A 21 15.62 11.23 -7.82
N ARG A 22 15.50 10.43 -6.75
CA ARG A 22 15.73 10.87 -5.36
C ARG A 22 16.55 9.81 -4.65
N ASP A 23 17.62 10.19 -3.96
CA ASP A 23 18.49 9.27 -3.21
C ASP A 23 19.02 8.08 -4.07
N GLY A 24 19.25 8.31 -5.37
CA GLY A 24 19.68 7.28 -6.32
C GLY A 24 18.60 6.28 -6.74
N LYS A 25 17.32 6.56 -6.44
CA LYS A 25 16.17 5.74 -6.81
C LYS A 25 15.26 6.51 -7.77
N ALA A 26 14.71 5.83 -8.78
CA ALA A 26 13.80 6.41 -9.76
C ALA A 26 12.33 6.25 -9.32
N TYR A 27 11.58 7.35 -9.32
CA TYR A 27 10.18 7.40 -8.90
C TYR A 27 9.28 7.95 -10.01
N CYS A 28 8.01 7.52 -10.04
CA CYS A 28 7.06 8.02 -11.03
C CYS A 28 6.50 9.42 -10.70
N CYS A 29 6.57 9.86 -9.44
CA CYS A 29 6.13 11.17 -8.97
C CYS A 29 6.71 11.51 -7.58
N GLU A 30 6.53 12.75 -7.11
CA GLU A 30 6.99 13.20 -5.78
C GLU A 30 6.31 12.47 -4.62
N ALA A 31 5.07 12.01 -4.78
CA ALA A 31 4.36 11.25 -3.75
C ALA A 31 5.08 9.93 -3.44
N CYS A 32 5.46 9.17 -4.48
CA CYS A 32 6.24 7.94 -4.31
C CYS A 32 7.64 8.23 -3.75
N ALA A 33 8.28 9.33 -4.19
CA ALA A 33 9.60 9.73 -3.70
C ALA A 33 9.57 10.23 -2.25
N SER A 34 8.41 10.66 -1.74
CA SER A 34 8.21 11.06 -0.35
C SER A 34 7.62 9.93 0.51
N GLY A 35 7.25 8.80 -0.11
CA GLY A 35 6.67 7.64 0.56
C GLY A 35 5.21 7.82 0.98
N HIS A 36 4.41 8.52 0.17
CA HIS A 36 2.97 8.71 0.41
C HIS A 36 2.62 9.24 1.83
N ARG A 37 3.45 10.13 2.40
CA ARG A 37 3.24 10.70 3.76
C ARG A 37 1.87 11.34 3.97
N LYS A 38 1.27 11.87 2.90
CA LYS A 38 -0.06 12.50 2.91
C LYS A 38 -1.20 11.57 2.49
N GLY A 39 -0.91 10.31 2.14
CA GLY A 39 -1.90 9.37 1.57
C GLY A 39 -2.30 9.71 0.14
N GLU A 40 -1.52 10.52 -0.57
CA GLU A 40 -1.81 10.89 -1.96
C GLU A 40 -1.45 9.74 -2.91
N PRO A 41 -2.28 9.43 -3.92
CA PRO A 41 -1.95 8.45 -4.94
C PRO A 41 -0.76 8.91 -5.79
N CYS A 42 -0.19 7.99 -6.58
CA CYS A 42 0.85 8.39 -7.53
C CYS A 42 0.24 9.05 -8.78
N ARG A 43 1.07 9.34 -9.80
CA ARG A 43 0.60 9.91 -11.08
C ARG A 43 -0.48 9.07 -11.77
N MET A 44 -0.60 7.80 -11.40
CA MET A 44 -1.49 6.82 -11.99
C MET A 44 -2.65 6.60 -11.02
N GLN A 45 -3.86 6.99 -11.42
CA GLN A 45 -5.06 6.87 -10.58
C GLN A 45 -5.44 5.42 -10.29
N ASP A 46 -5.04 4.49 -11.17
CA ASP A 46 -5.25 3.05 -11.02
C ASP A 46 -4.21 2.38 -10.10
N CYS A 47 -3.20 3.13 -9.65
CA CYS A 47 -2.14 2.60 -8.80
C CYS A 47 -2.37 2.98 -7.34
N HIS A 48 -2.79 1.99 -6.55
CA HIS A 48 -3.11 2.12 -5.13
C HIS A 48 -1.88 2.09 -4.21
N CYS A 49 -0.69 2.46 -4.70
CA CYS A 49 0.56 2.42 -3.94
C CYS A 49 0.61 3.35 -2.72
N GLY A 50 -0.24 4.39 -2.70
CA GLY A 50 -0.38 5.35 -1.59
C GLY A 50 -1.68 5.22 -0.81
N GLU A 51 -2.58 4.35 -1.26
CA GLU A 51 -3.82 4.08 -0.55
C GLU A 51 -3.48 3.11 0.59
N LYS A 52 -3.55 3.60 1.84
CA LYS A 52 -3.45 2.70 2.98
C LYS A 52 -4.64 1.75 2.87
N PRO A 53 -4.44 0.42 2.82
CA PRO A 53 -5.56 -0.49 2.98
C PRO A 53 -6.17 -0.14 4.33
N GLY A 54 -7.39 0.41 4.31
CA GLY A 54 -8.04 0.91 5.52
C GLY A 54 -8.00 -0.17 6.59
N GLU A 55 -7.38 0.17 7.72
CA GLU A 55 -7.38 -0.58 8.98
C GLU A 55 -8.81 -0.58 9.55
N SER A 56 -9.77 -1.11 8.79
CA SER A 56 -11.18 -1.25 9.18
C SER A 56 -11.66 -2.69 9.03
N ALA A 57 -10.83 -3.58 8.47
CA ALA A 57 -11.12 -5.01 8.34
C ALA A 57 -10.35 -5.89 9.35
N VAL A 58 -9.39 -5.34 10.10
CA VAL A 58 -8.59 -6.13 11.06
C VAL A 58 -9.21 -6.22 12.46
N ASP A 59 -10.07 -5.27 12.86
CA ASP A 59 -10.76 -5.31 14.15
C ASP A 59 -11.88 -6.36 14.25
N ASN A 60 -12.30 -6.96 13.14
CA ASN A 60 -13.41 -7.94 13.16
C ASN A 60 -12.94 -9.40 13.38
N ALA A 61 -11.65 -9.70 13.21
CA ALA A 61 -11.15 -11.08 13.24
C ALA A 61 -10.73 -11.60 14.64
N LEU A 62 -10.83 -10.77 15.70
CA LEU A 62 -10.39 -11.14 17.06
C LEU A 62 -11.52 -11.36 18.07
N ASP A 63 -12.79 -11.16 17.72
CA ASP A 63 -13.92 -11.26 18.68
C ASP A 63 -14.71 -12.59 18.60
N GLU A 64 -14.40 -13.49 17.66
CA GLU A 64 -15.25 -14.66 17.35
C GLU A 64 -14.53 -16.02 17.52
N THR A 65 -13.75 -16.22 18.58
CA THR A 65 -13.38 -17.55 19.10
C THR A 65 -12.97 -17.36 20.57
N PHE A 66 -13.79 -17.63 21.59
CA PHE A 66 -14.35 -18.92 21.96
C PHE A 66 -15.71 -18.74 22.67
N PRO A 67 -16.83 -19.16 22.07
CA PRO A 67 -18.01 -19.49 22.87
C PRO A 67 -17.66 -20.73 23.70
N ALA A 68 -17.34 -20.55 24.98
CA ALA A 68 -17.38 -21.64 25.95
C ALA A 68 -18.85 -22.00 26.22
N SER A 69 -19.52 -22.54 25.21
CA SER A 69 -20.80 -23.23 25.37
C SER A 69 -20.50 -24.65 25.83
N ASP A 70 -20.54 -24.86 27.14
CA ASP A 70 -21.11 -26.10 27.65
C ASP A 70 -21.73 -25.89 29.05
N PRO A 71 -23.07 -25.83 29.15
CA PRO A 71 -23.80 -26.12 30.37
C PRO A 71 -24.23 -27.60 30.33
N ILE A 72 -23.52 -28.49 31.02
CA ILE A 72 -24.09 -29.78 31.42
C ILE A 72 -24.45 -29.71 32.91
N SER A 73 -25.75 -29.60 33.17
CA SER A 73 -26.37 -29.89 34.47
C SER A 73 -26.28 -31.39 34.80
N PRO A 74 -26.04 -31.72 36.07
CA PRO A 74 -26.86 -32.74 36.73
C PRO A 74 -27.58 -32.21 37.99
#